data_AF-A0A402ADJ1-F1
#
_entry.id   AF-A0A402ADJ1-F1
#
_cell.length_a   1.000
_cell.length_b   1.000
_cell.length_c   1.000
_cell.angle_alpha   90.00
_cell.angle_beta   90.00
_cell.angle_gamma   90.00
#
_symmetry.space_group_name_H-M   'P 1'
#
loop_
_entity.id
_entity.type
_entity.pdbx_description
1 polymer ?
#
loop_
_entity_poly.entity_id
_entity_poly.type
_entity_poly.pdbx_seq_one_letter_code
_entity_poly.pdbx_strand_id
1 'polypeptide(L)'
;MTITRFSFGWWGTVIMAFFNIAACIGWSAVNVIVGGQLVNALSHGAIPPWVGILLIAILTTFVSIYGYKYVHRYERYAWIPMAIIFALLIVLAGPHFVAVPAPAFNLATLAGLISFGGAIYGFATGWSSYAADYNVNQPEETSASRVFWLTFLGVTIPCILLEIFGLGLTTVAAYSAPSTGETLALVLKPLGGLGTFILVLLALSVVANNIPNDYSLGLTIQVLGRSFQRVNRAVWTLIGAVIYVLIAIPSAANFSETLNNFLLLIAYWLGPWAIILILEHFVFRKGTYNLDDWNTRSKLPVGWAAIVSMFLGLVGVWLGASQYLFTGPISNALDGMDVGFELGVVIAAVAYLILRRIELRQTGR
;
A
#
# COMPACT_ATOMS: atom_id res chain seq x y z
N MET A 1 12.62 -0.23 4.31
CA MET A 1 13.03 1.05 4.98
C MET A 1 14.54 1.32 5.14
N THR A 2 15.44 0.33 5.19
CA THR A 2 16.88 0.59 5.42
C THR A 2 17.54 1.51 4.38
N ILE A 3 17.13 1.40 3.11
CA ILE A 3 17.66 2.24 2.01
C ILE A 3 17.46 3.74 2.26
N THR A 4 16.42 4.12 3.01
CA THR A 4 16.10 5.50 3.38
C THR A 4 17.24 6.16 4.16
N ARG A 5 18.13 5.39 4.80
CA ARG A 5 19.33 5.89 5.50
C ARG A 5 20.27 6.66 4.59
N PHE A 6 20.33 6.31 3.31
CA PHE A 6 21.21 6.97 2.34
C PHE A 6 20.70 8.34 1.89
N SER A 7 19.48 8.74 2.23
CA SER A 7 18.94 10.09 1.96
C SER A 7 18.61 10.83 3.25
N PHE A 8 17.86 10.19 4.16
CA PHE A 8 17.36 10.77 5.39
C PHE A 8 18.31 10.66 6.58
N GLY A 9 19.48 10.06 6.38
CA GLY A 9 20.42 9.77 7.46
C GLY A 9 19.82 8.83 8.51
N TRP A 10 20.47 8.77 9.68
CA TRP A 10 20.05 7.87 10.75
C TRP A 10 18.69 8.25 11.34
N TRP A 11 18.52 9.50 11.76
CA TRP A 11 17.32 9.95 12.48
C TRP A 11 16.11 10.17 11.55
N GLY A 12 16.32 10.70 10.35
CA GLY A 12 15.22 10.84 9.40
C GLY A 12 14.66 9.48 8.99
N THR A 13 15.51 8.45 8.90
CA THR A 13 15.01 7.08 8.66
C THR A 13 14.15 6.56 9.81
N VAL A 14 14.49 6.88 11.06
CA VAL A 14 13.66 6.49 12.21
C VAL A 14 12.28 7.15 12.11
N ILE A 15 12.21 8.42 11.72
CA ILE A 15 10.93 9.11 11.46
C ILE A 15 10.15 8.37 10.36
N MET A 16 10.76 8.12 9.21
CA MET A 16 10.09 7.43 8.11
C MET A 16 9.69 5.99 8.45
N ALA A 17 10.43 5.31 9.33
CA ALA A 17 10.08 3.98 9.81
C ALA A 17 8.75 4.00 10.61
N PHE A 18 8.46 5.05 11.38
CA PHE A 18 7.15 5.18 12.04
C PHE A 18 6.00 5.36 11.04
N PHE A 19 6.19 6.16 9.99
CA PHE A 19 5.22 6.25 8.90
C PHE A 19 4.98 4.88 8.25
N ASN A 20 6.05 4.13 7.99
CA ASN A 20 5.92 2.81 7.40
C ASN A 20 5.27 1.78 8.34
N ILE A 21 5.53 1.85 9.65
CA ILE A 21 4.84 1.02 10.66
C ILE A 21 3.33 1.27 10.61
N ALA A 22 2.92 2.54 10.61
CA ALA A 22 1.51 2.90 10.51
C ALA A 22 0.90 2.43 9.17
N ALA A 23 1.64 2.56 8.07
CA ALA A 23 1.20 2.08 6.76
C ALA A 23 0.99 0.56 6.73
N CYS A 24 1.95 -0.23 7.20
CA CYS A 24 1.80 -1.69 7.27
C CYS A 24 0.61 -2.10 8.15
N ILE A 25 0.41 -1.46 9.31
CA ILE A 25 -0.74 -1.71 10.19
C ILE A 25 -2.06 -1.37 9.47
N GLY A 26 -2.13 -0.22 8.81
CA GLY A 26 -3.35 0.20 8.10
C GLY A 26 -3.69 -0.72 6.92
N TRP A 27 -2.69 -1.10 6.12
CA TRP A 27 -2.88 -2.06 5.02
C TRP A 27 -3.33 -3.42 5.54
N SER A 28 -2.73 -3.88 6.65
CA SER A 28 -3.17 -5.11 7.28
C SER A 28 -4.60 -5.04 7.79
N ALA A 29 -5.00 -3.93 8.42
CA ALA A 29 -6.36 -3.74 8.89
C ALA A 29 -7.38 -3.78 7.74
N VAL A 30 -7.12 -3.04 6.65
CA VAL A 30 -7.95 -3.01 5.45
C VAL A 30 -8.09 -4.42 4.84
N ASN A 31 -6.99 -5.14 4.70
CA ASN A 31 -6.99 -6.47 4.10
C ASN A 31 -7.83 -7.45 4.91
N VAL A 32 -7.65 -7.52 6.24
CA VAL A 32 -8.40 -8.46 7.06
C VAL A 32 -9.90 -8.13 7.13
N ILE A 33 -10.31 -6.87 6.95
CA ILE A 33 -11.73 -6.50 6.80
C ILE A 33 -12.32 -7.16 5.54
N VAL A 34 -11.64 -7.06 4.39
CA VAL A 34 -12.08 -7.72 3.14
C VAL A 34 -12.15 -9.23 3.32
N GLY A 35 -11.15 -9.82 3.99
CA GLY A 35 -11.16 -11.24 4.34
C GLY A 35 -12.36 -11.62 5.22
N GLY A 36 -12.68 -10.78 6.22
CA GLY A 36 -13.85 -10.96 7.07
C GLY A 36 -15.17 -10.88 6.32
N GLN A 37 -15.29 -9.97 5.34
CA GLN A 37 -16.46 -9.88 4.45
C GLN A 37 -16.62 -11.16 3.60
N LEU A 38 -15.52 -11.70 3.07
CA LEU A 38 -15.55 -12.96 2.31
C LEU A 38 -15.96 -14.15 3.18
N VAL A 39 -15.45 -14.24 4.42
CA VAL A 39 -15.85 -15.28 5.38
C VAL A 39 -17.33 -15.14 5.77
N ASN A 40 -17.80 -13.92 5.99
CA ASN A 40 -19.21 -13.66 6.27
C ASN A 40 -20.10 -14.10 5.09
N ALA A 41 -19.74 -13.73 3.87
CA ALA A 41 -20.44 -14.14 2.65
C ALA A 41 -20.45 -15.67 2.45
N LEU A 42 -19.33 -16.35 2.70
CA LEU A 42 -19.21 -17.81 2.68
C LEU A 42 -20.15 -18.50 3.66
N SER A 43 -20.33 -17.90 4.83
CA SER A 43 -21.16 -18.44 5.90
C SER A 43 -22.64 -18.06 5.79
N HIS A 44 -23.03 -17.33 4.74
CA HIS A 44 -24.37 -16.75 4.59
C HIS A 44 -24.79 -15.92 5.82
N GLY A 45 -23.85 -15.19 6.41
CA GLY A 45 -24.09 -14.36 7.60
C GLY A 45 -23.97 -15.08 8.94
N ALA A 46 -23.78 -16.41 8.97
CA ALA A 46 -23.67 -17.16 10.22
C ALA A 46 -22.40 -16.80 11.03
N ILE A 47 -21.31 -16.48 10.34
CA ILE A 47 -20.06 -15.98 10.96
C ILE A 47 -20.05 -14.45 10.86
N PRO A 48 -20.11 -13.72 11.98
CA PRO A 48 -20.10 -12.26 11.94
C PRO A 48 -18.73 -11.74 11.44
N PRO A 49 -18.68 -10.55 10.78
CA PRO A 49 -17.45 -10.05 10.14
C PRO A 49 -16.24 -9.95 11.08
N TRP A 50 -16.44 -9.61 12.36
CA TRP A 50 -15.35 -9.51 13.34
C TRP A 50 -14.69 -10.86 13.62
N VAL A 51 -15.43 -11.98 13.58
CA VAL A 51 -14.86 -13.32 13.69
C VAL A 51 -14.07 -13.65 12.43
N GLY A 52 -14.59 -13.30 11.25
CA GLY A 52 -13.88 -13.44 9.99
C GLY A 52 -12.55 -12.68 9.97
N ILE A 53 -12.54 -11.43 10.46
CA ILE A 53 -11.33 -10.62 10.64
C ILE A 53 -10.31 -11.35 11.51
N LEU A 54 -10.72 -11.87 12.67
CA LEU A 54 -9.83 -12.62 13.57
C LEU A 54 -9.26 -13.87 12.92
N LEU A 55 -10.08 -14.64 12.21
CA LEU A 55 -9.65 -15.85 11.52
C LEU A 55 -8.58 -15.53 10.47
N ILE A 56 -8.80 -14.53 9.62
CA ILE A 56 -7.85 -14.14 8.58
C ILE A 56 -6.57 -13.58 9.20
N ALA A 57 -6.67 -12.73 10.23
CA ALA A 57 -5.52 -12.21 10.96
C ALA A 57 -4.65 -13.32 11.56
N ILE A 58 -5.27 -14.29 12.26
CA ILE A 58 -4.56 -15.42 12.85
C ILE A 58 -3.84 -16.25 11.77
N LEU A 59 -4.52 -16.54 10.66
CA LEU A 59 -3.93 -17.29 9.55
C LEU A 59 -2.76 -16.52 8.91
N THR A 60 -2.91 -15.21 8.65
CA THR A 60 -1.83 -14.38 8.12
C THR A 60 -0.64 -14.37 9.06
N THR A 61 -0.87 -14.09 10.34
CA THR A 61 0.22 -13.98 11.32
C THR A 61 0.91 -15.31 11.55
N PHE A 62 0.17 -16.41 11.53
CA PHE A 62 0.78 -17.74 11.57
C PHE A 62 1.74 -17.95 10.39
N VAL A 63 1.34 -17.61 9.16
CA VAL A 63 2.19 -17.76 7.98
C VAL A 63 3.34 -16.74 7.95
N SER A 64 3.10 -15.48 8.36
CA SER A 64 4.07 -14.38 8.30
C SER A 64 5.21 -14.52 9.33
N ILE A 65 4.98 -15.25 10.43
CA ILE A 65 6.00 -15.62 11.40
C ILE A 65 7.03 -16.57 10.78
N TYR A 66 6.63 -17.43 9.83
CA TYR A 66 7.58 -18.24 9.07
C TYR A 66 8.49 -17.35 8.22
N GLY A 67 9.77 -17.74 8.11
CA GLY A 67 10.78 -16.93 7.44
C GLY A 67 10.53 -16.74 5.93
N TYR A 68 11.21 -15.73 5.36
CA TYR A 68 11.13 -15.33 3.95
C TYR A 68 11.05 -16.48 2.94
N LYS A 69 11.81 -17.57 3.13
CA LYS A 69 11.86 -18.71 2.20
C LYS A 69 10.48 -19.35 1.96
N TYR A 70 9.67 -19.48 3.00
CA TYR A 70 8.34 -20.10 2.88
C TYR A 70 7.35 -19.16 2.21
N VAL A 71 7.33 -17.90 2.66
CA VAL A 71 6.53 -16.82 2.07
C VAL A 71 6.83 -16.70 0.58
N HIS A 72 8.10 -16.56 0.22
CA HIS A 72 8.50 -16.38 -1.17
C HIS A 72 8.14 -17.58 -2.06
N ARG A 73 8.26 -18.81 -1.54
CA ARG A 73 7.87 -20.01 -2.29
C ARG A 73 6.35 -20.07 -2.50
N TYR A 74 5.57 -19.67 -1.50
CA TYR A 74 4.12 -19.60 -1.60
C TYR A 74 3.68 -18.52 -2.60
N GLU A 75 4.15 -17.29 -2.43
CA GLU A 75 3.83 -16.14 -3.28
C GLU A 75 4.19 -16.36 -4.75
N ARG A 76 5.27 -17.10 -5.03
CA ARG A 76 5.69 -17.46 -6.40
C ARG A 76 4.59 -18.16 -7.19
N TYR A 77 3.72 -18.91 -6.52
CA TYR A 77 2.65 -19.68 -7.17
C TYR A 77 1.24 -19.19 -6.82
N ALA A 78 1.07 -18.47 -5.70
CA ALA A 78 -0.25 -18.02 -5.22
C ALA A 78 -0.98 -17.10 -6.20
N TRP A 79 -0.24 -16.32 -7.01
CA TRP A 79 -0.83 -15.42 -7.98
C TRP A 79 -1.51 -16.15 -9.17
N ILE A 80 -1.04 -17.35 -9.54
CA ILE A 80 -1.56 -18.12 -10.69
C ILE A 80 -3.03 -18.49 -10.52
N PRO A 81 -3.46 -19.18 -9.44
CA PRO A 81 -4.86 -19.50 -9.24
C PRO A 81 -5.71 -18.23 -9.09
N MET A 82 -5.17 -17.15 -8.51
CA MET A 82 -5.89 -15.88 -8.41
C MET A 82 -6.14 -15.23 -9.76
N ALA A 83 -5.16 -15.22 -10.65
CA ALA A 83 -5.32 -14.73 -12.01
C ALA A 83 -6.42 -15.51 -12.76
N ILE A 84 -6.45 -16.84 -12.60
CA ILE A 84 -7.49 -17.70 -13.20
C ILE A 84 -8.88 -17.38 -12.62
N ILE A 85 -8.99 -17.21 -11.30
CA ILE A 85 -10.25 -16.89 -10.63
C ILE A 85 -10.78 -15.53 -11.09
N PHE A 86 -9.93 -14.49 -11.14
CA PHE A 86 -10.37 -13.18 -11.60
C PHE A 86 -10.70 -13.16 -13.09
N ALA A 87 -9.97 -13.91 -13.93
CA ALA A 87 -10.35 -14.08 -15.34
C ALA A 87 -11.74 -14.75 -15.46
N LEU A 88 -12.02 -15.77 -14.66
CA LEU A 88 -13.33 -16.42 -14.61
C LEU A 88 -14.43 -15.44 -14.15
N LEU A 89 -14.18 -14.67 -13.09
CA LEU A 89 -15.11 -13.64 -12.61
C LEU A 89 -15.45 -12.60 -13.69
N ILE A 90 -14.44 -12.16 -14.45
CA ILE A 90 -14.62 -11.23 -15.58
C ILE A 90 -15.48 -11.88 -16.67
N VAL A 91 -15.24 -13.15 -17.01
CA VAL A 91 -16.05 -13.88 -18.01
C VAL A 91 -17.51 -14.06 -17.56
N LEU A 92 -17.74 -14.29 -16.27
CA LEU A 92 -19.09 -14.45 -15.71
C LEU A 92 -19.86 -13.13 -15.65
N ALA A 93 -19.22 -12.06 -15.16
CA ALA A 93 -19.88 -10.78 -14.93
C ALA A 93 -19.91 -9.89 -16.18
N GLY A 94 -18.87 -9.96 -17.02
CA GLY A 94 -18.65 -9.10 -18.18
C GLY A 94 -19.84 -8.99 -19.15
N PRO A 95 -20.52 -10.09 -19.51
CA PRO A 95 -21.71 -10.04 -20.37
C PRO A 95 -22.89 -9.25 -19.79
N HIS A 96 -22.89 -8.99 -18.48
CA HIS A 96 -23.93 -8.24 -17.80
C HIS A 96 -23.61 -6.75 -17.63
N PHE A 97 -22.37 -6.34 -17.93
CA PHE A 97 -21.96 -4.94 -17.79
C PHE A 97 -22.68 -4.04 -18.76
N VAL A 98 -23.08 -2.87 -18.26
CA VAL A 98 -23.76 -1.85 -19.05
C VAL A 98 -22.79 -0.69 -19.28
N ALA A 99 -22.71 -0.21 -20.52
CA ALA A 99 -21.90 0.96 -20.83
C ALA A 99 -22.49 2.19 -20.12
N VAL A 100 -21.72 2.74 -19.17
CA VAL A 100 -22.07 4.00 -18.52
C VAL A 100 -21.51 5.14 -19.37
N PRO A 101 -22.34 6.09 -19.82
CA PRO A 101 -21.86 7.25 -20.55
C PRO A 101 -20.82 8.01 -19.73
N ALA A 102 -19.73 8.43 -20.37
CA ALA A 102 -18.75 9.29 -19.72
C ALA A 102 -19.46 10.58 -19.26
N PRO A 103 -19.26 11.03 -18.01
CA PRO A 103 -19.84 12.27 -17.54
C PRO A 103 -19.27 13.44 -18.35
N ALA A 104 -20.05 14.52 -18.49
CA ALA A 104 -19.59 15.73 -19.19
C ALA A 104 -18.34 16.30 -18.50
N PHE A 105 -17.29 16.58 -19.29
CA PHE A 105 -16.04 17.08 -18.74
C PHE A 105 -16.22 18.49 -18.16
N ASN A 106 -16.16 18.59 -16.84
CA ASN A 106 -16.26 19.81 -16.05
C ASN A 106 -15.32 19.73 -14.83
N LEU A 107 -15.26 20.80 -14.05
CA LEU A 107 -14.38 20.88 -12.88
C LEU A 107 -14.65 19.76 -11.86
N ALA A 108 -15.91 19.36 -11.65
CA ALA A 108 -16.26 18.28 -10.75
C ALA A 108 -15.73 16.92 -11.25
N THR A 109 -15.84 16.64 -12.55
CA THR A 109 -15.26 15.41 -13.14
C THR A 109 -13.73 15.42 -13.10
N LEU A 110 -13.09 16.57 -13.28
CA LEU A 110 -11.65 16.71 -13.11
C LEU A 110 -11.24 16.47 -11.66
N ALA A 111 -11.98 17.05 -10.71
CA ALA A 111 -11.75 16.85 -9.28
C ALA A 111 -11.85 15.38 -8.88
N GLY A 112 -12.87 14.68 -9.38
CA GLY A 112 -13.02 13.24 -9.20
C GLY A 112 -11.87 12.45 -9.81
N LEU A 113 -11.43 12.81 -11.02
CA LEU A 113 -10.31 12.15 -11.70
C LEU A 113 -9.01 12.28 -10.90
N ILE A 114 -8.67 13.48 -10.44
CA ILE A 114 -7.43 13.72 -9.67
C ILE A 114 -7.50 13.03 -8.31
N SER A 115 -8.61 13.19 -7.58
CA SER A 115 -8.76 12.58 -6.25
C SER A 115 -8.74 11.05 -6.32
N PHE A 116 -9.43 10.45 -7.29
CA PHE A 116 -9.40 9.00 -7.50
C PHE A 116 -8.02 8.54 -8.00
N GLY A 117 -7.36 9.31 -8.86
CA GLY A 117 -5.99 9.08 -9.28
C GLY A 117 -5.01 9.05 -8.09
N GLY A 118 -5.19 9.95 -7.12
CA GLY A 118 -4.45 9.95 -5.86
C GLY A 118 -4.68 8.69 -5.03
N ALA A 119 -5.91 8.18 -4.96
CA ALA A 119 -6.22 6.92 -4.30
C ALA A 119 -5.57 5.71 -5.00
N ILE A 120 -5.61 5.65 -6.33
CA ILE A 120 -4.92 4.62 -7.13
C ILE A 120 -3.40 4.69 -6.88
N TYR A 121 -2.83 5.89 -6.89
CA TYR A 121 -1.43 6.09 -6.56
C TYR A 121 -1.11 5.58 -5.15
N GLY A 122 -1.93 5.89 -4.16
CA GLY A 122 -1.79 5.41 -2.78
C GLY A 122 -1.79 3.89 -2.68
N PHE A 123 -2.69 3.22 -3.43
CA PHE A 123 -2.73 1.76 -3.52
C PHE A 123 -1.45 1.19 -4.13
N ALA A 124 -1.04 1.66 -5.31
CA ALA A 124 0.11 1.13 -6.02
C ALA A 124 1.44 1.44 -5.31
N THR A 125 1.56 2.62 -4.73
CA THR A 125 2.80 3.04 -4.05
C THR A 125 2.96 2.47 -2.66
N GLY A 126 1.90 2.03 -2.00
CA GLY A 126 1.96 1.33 -0.70
C GLY A 126 3.06 0.25 -0.66
N TRP A 127 3.20 -0.50 -1.74
CA TRP A 127 4.19 -1.57 -1.93
C TRP A 127 5.66 -1.10 -1.95
N SER A 128 5.92 0.17 -2.27
CA SER A 128 7.28 0.70 -2.48
C SER A 128 8.12 0.72 -1.20
N SER A 129 7.48 0.93 -0.05
CA SER A 129 8.13 1.12 1.26
C SER A 129 8.84 -0.14 1.80
N TYR A 130 8.33 -1.30 1.41
CA TYR A 130 8.84 -2.62 1.75
C TYR A 130 9.31 -3.44 0.53
N ALA A 131 9.33 -2.86 -0.67
CA ALA A 131 9.83 -3.52 -1.89
C ALA A 131 11.27 -4.06 -1.71
N ALA A 132 12.12 -3.37 -0.96
CA ALA A 132 13.48 -3.80 -0.68
C ALA A 132 13.54 -5.07 0.18
N ASP A 133 12.57 -5.28 1.07
CA ASP A 133 12.55 -6.42 2.00
C ASP A 133 12.38 -7.76 1.24
N TYR A 134 11.73 -7.70 0.08
CA TYR A 134 11.48 -8.85 -0.81
C TYR A 134 12.50 -9.03 -1.92
N ASN A 135 13.35 -8.02 -2.13
CA ASN A 135 14.41 -8.09 -3.14
C ASN A 135 15.81 -8.30 -2.53
N VAL A 136 15.93 -8.30 -1.20
CA VAL A 136 17.23 -8.46 -0.49
C VAL A 136 17.93 -9.80 -0.76
N ASN A 137 17.19 -10.84 -1.16
CA ASN A 137 17.74 -12.16 -1.45
C ASN A 137 17.95 -12.41 -2.96
N GLN A 138 17.77 -11.39 -3.80
CA GLN A 138 18.05 -11.50 -5.23
C GLN A 138 19.57 -11.48 -5.48
N PRO A 139 20.09 -12.24 -6.45
CA PRO A 139 21.49 -12.15 -6.87
C PRO A 139 21.85 -10.71 -7.27
N GLU A 140 23.06 -10.27 -6.93
CA GLU A 140 23.54 -8.90 -7.21
C GLU A 140 23.64 -8.61 -8.71
N GLU A 141 23.82 -9.65 -9.52
CA GLU A 141 23.92 -9.61 -10.98
C GLU A 141 22.55 -9.49 -11.67
N THR A 142 21.46 -9.46 -10.89
CA THR A 142 20.11 -9.33 -11.44
C THR A 142 19.93 -7.96 -12.08
N SER A 143 19.59 -7.94 -13.38
CA SER A 143 19.37 -6.70 -14.13
C SER A 143 18.30 -5.81 -13.48
N ALA A 144 18.65 -4.56 -13.17
CA ALA A 144 17.73 -3.56 -12.62
C ALA A 144 16.51 -3.31 -13.53
N SER A 145 16.71 -3.32 -14.86
CA SER A 145 15.62 -3.18 -15.84
C SER A 145 14.62 -4.33 -15.75
N ARG A 146 15.11 -5.57 -15.56
CA ARG A 146 14.25 -6.74 -15.38
C ARG A 146 13.42 -6.63 -14.10
N VAL A 147 14.05 -6.23 -12.99
CA VAL A 147 13.34 -6.02 -11.71
C VAL A 147 12.27 -4.93 -11.88
N PHE A 148 12.62 -3.82 -12.52
CA PHE A 148 11.68 -2.72 -12.78
C PHE A 148 10.49 -3.17 -13.61
N TRP A 149 10.70 -3.72 -14.81
CA TRP A 149 9.58 -4.06 -15.71
C TRP A 149 8.70 -5.18 -15.19
N LEU A 150 9.27 -6.20 -14.54
CA LEU A 150 8.47 -7.26 -13.93
C LEU A 150 7.61 -6.72 -12.78
N THR A 151 8.15 -5.83 -11.95
CA THR A 151 7.41 -5.21 -10.85
C THR A 151 6.36 -4.25 -11.38
N PHE A 152 6.74 -3.36 -12.29
CA PHE A 152 5.85 -2.35 -12.87
C PHE A 152 4.68 -3.00 -13.62
N LEU A 153 4.95 -3.93 -14.54
CA LEU A 153 3.87 -4.62 -15.26
C LEU A 153 3.07 -5.55 -14.35
N GLY A 154 3.73 -6.19 -13.38
CA GLY A 154 3.09 -7.05 -12.39
C GLY A 154 2.12 -6.32 -11.45
N VAL A 155 2.27 -5.01 -11.26
CA VAL A 155 1.32 -4.17 -10.52
C VAL A 155 0.34 -3.49 -11.46
N THR A 156 0.82 -2.81 -12.49
CA THR A 156 0.00 -1.95 -13.37
C THR A 156 -1.08 -2.73 -14.11
N ILE A 157 -0.75 -3.89 -14.70
CA ILE A 157 -1.71 -4.68 -15.48
C ILE A 157 -2.89 -5.16 -14.61
N PRO A 158 -2.67 -5.87 -13.48
CA PRO A 158 -3.79 -6.30 -12.65
C PRO A 158 -4.52 -5.13 -12.00
N CYS A 159 -3.84 -4.03 -11.63
CA CYS A 159 -4.50 -2.85 -11.05
C CYS A 159 -5.55 -2.28 -12.02
N ILE A 160 -5.14 -2.00 -13.26
CA ILE A 160 -6.04 -1.46 -14.31
C ILE A 160 -7.18 -2.43 -14.59
N LEU A 161 -6.89 -3.72 -14.77
CA LEU A 161 -7.91 -4.72 -15.11
C LEU A 161 -8.95 -4.88 -14.00
N LEU A 162 -8.50 -4.94 -12.74
CA LEU A 162 -9.38 -5.17 -11.59
C LEU A 162 -10.17 -3.91 -11.20
N GLU A 163 -9.63 -2.71 -11.40
CA GLU A 163 -10.37 -1.45 -11.24
C GLU A 163 -11.48 -1.33 -12.28
N ILE A 164 -11.20 -1.62 -13.55
CA ILE A 164 -12.21 -1.65 -14.62
C ILE A 164 -13.27 -2.71 -14.32
N PHE A 165 -12.86 -3.90 -13.85
CA PHE A 165 -13.78 -4.95 -13.42
C PHE A 165 -14.67 -4.48 -12.26
N GLY A 166 -14.09 -3.85 -11.24
CA GLY A 166 -14.81 -3.28 -10.10
C GLY A 166 -15.86 -2.24 -10.53
N LEU A 167 -15.48 -1.32 -11.42
CA LEU A 167 -16.41 -0.36 -12.03
C LEU A 167 -17.54 -1.09 -12.80
N GLY A 168 -17.21 -2.12 -13.57
CA GLY A 168 -18.19 -2.93 -14.29
C GLY A 168 -19.23 -3.54 -13.35
N LEU A 169 -18.79 -4.08 -12.20
CA LEU A 169 -19.69 -4.66 -11.19
C LEU A 169 -20.71 -3.63 -10.66
N THR A 170 -20.34 -2.36 -10.52
CA THR A 170 -21.28 -1.34 -10.03
C THR A 170 -22.38 -1.01 -11.03
N THR A 171 -22.23 -1.38 -12.31
CA THR A 171 -23.24 -1.17 -13.36
C THR A 171 -24.38 -2.19 -13.32
N VAL A 172 -24.21 -3.28 -12.56
CA VAL A 172 -25.13 -4.42 -12.53
C VAL A 172 -25.89 -4.45 -11.20
N ALA A 173 -27.18 -4.10 -11.24
CA ALA A 173 -28.02 -4.06 -10.03
C ALA A 173 -28.04 -5.40 -9.25
N ALA A 174 -27.95 -6.53 -9.96
CA ALA A 174 -27.92 -7.87 -9.36
C ALA A 174 -26.64 -8.16 -8.54
N TYR A 175 -25.59 -7.36 -8.69
CA TYR A 175 -24.34 -7.46 -7.92
C TYR A 175 -24.23 -6.41 -6.82
N SER A 176 -25.26 -5.56 -6.64
CA SER A 176 -25.33 -4.61 -5.55
C SER A 176 -25.47 -5.36 -4.22
N ALA A 177 -24.49 -5.21 -3.34
CA ALA A 177 -24.45 -5.81 -2.03
C ALA A 177 -23.85 -4.85 -1.00
N PRO A 178 -24.13 -5.05 0.31
CA PRO A 178 -23.56 -4.23 1.38
C PRO A 178 -22.02 -4.29 1.48
N SER A 179 -21.39 -5.36 0.99
CA SER A 179 -19.95 -5.56 1.07
C SER A 179 -19.34 -6.12 -0.23
N THR A 180 -18.04 -5.87 -0.44
CA THR A 180 -17.29 -6.40 -1.58
C THR A 180 -17.28 -7.93 -1.59
N GLY A 181 -17.16 -8.56 -0.41
CA GLY A 181 -17.21 -10.02 -0.29
C GLY A 181 -18.53 -10.61 -0.77
N GLU A 182 -19.66 -9.98 -0.42
CA GLU A 182 -20.99 -10.40 -0.88
C GLU A 182 -21.20 -10.12 -2.38
N THR A 183 -20.71 -8.99 -2.91
CA THR A 183 -20.72 -8.73 -4.36
C THR A 183 -20.02 -9.85 -5.13
N LEU A 184 -18.84 -10.29 -4.69
CA LEU A 184 -18.12 -11.40 -5.33
C LEU A 184 -18.88 -12.73 -5.20
N ALA A 185 -19.54 -12.96 -4.06
CA ALA A 185 -20.40 -14.13 -3.87
C ALA A 185 -21.59 -14.15 -4.84
N LEU A 186 -22.19 -12.98 -5.13
CA LEU A 186 -23.28 -12.84 -6.10
C LEU A 186 -22.83 -13.16 -7.54
N VAL A 187 -21.64 -12.73 -7.94
CA VAL A 187 -21.06 -13.08 -9.24
C VAL A 187 -20.84 -14.59 -9.37
N LEU A 188 -20.42 -15.25 -8.29
CA LEU A 188 -20.13 -16.68 -8.25
C LEU A 188 -21.37 -17.56 -8.04
N LYS A 189 -22.51 -16.98 -7.64
CA LYS A 189 -23.75 -17.69 -7.34
C LYS A 189 -24.19 -18.68 -8.44
N PRO A 190 -24.10 -18.37 -9.75
CA PRO A 190 -24.48 -19.31 -10.82
C PRO A 190 -23.67 -20.61 -10.84
N LEU A 191 -22.47 -20.62 -10.26
CA LEU A 191 -21.60 -21.80 -10.22
C LEU A 191 -21.92 -22.78 -9.07
N GLY A 192 -22.89 -22.45 -8.21
CA GLY A 192 -23.28 -23.30 -7.08
C GLY A 192 -22.08 -23.66 -6.18
N GLY A 193 -21.88 -24.96 -5.92
CA GLY A 193 -20.81 -25.44 -5.05
C GLY A 193 -19.39 -25.10 -5.53
N LEU A 194 -19.16 -24.98 -6.85
CA LEU A 194 -17.88 -24.50 -7.39
C LEU A 194 -17.66 -23.02 -7.05
N GLY A 195 -18.73 -22.21 -7.07
CA GLY A 195 -18.69 -20.81 -6.66
C GLY A 195 -18.31 -20.66 -5.19
N THR A 196 -18.87 -21.50 -4.31
CA THR A 196 -18.48 -21.55 -2.89
C THR A 196 -17.00 -21.90 -2.72
N PHE A 197 -16.50 -22.89 -3.46
CA PHE A 197 -15.09 -23.26 -3.42
C PHE A 197 -14.17 -22.11 -3.88
N ILE A 198 -14.52 -21.41 -4.96
CA ILE A 198 -13.78 -20.23 -5.43
C ILE A 198 -13.80 -19.12 -4.38
N LEU A 199 -14.94 -18.90 -3.71
CA LEU A 199 -15.05 -17.89 -2.67
C LEU A 199 -14.16 -18.22 -1.44
N VAL A 200 -13.97 -19.52 -1.12
CA VAL A 200 -12.97 -19.94 -0.12
C VAL A 200 -11.55 -19.59 -0.58
N LEU A 201 -11.21 -19.84 -1.84
CA LEU A 201 -9.90 -19.49 -2.38
C LEU A 201 -9.67 -17.96 -2.38
N LEU A 202 -10.70 -17.17 -2.65
CA LEU A 202 -10.66 -15.70 -2.52
C LEU A 202 -10.45 -15.26 -1.07
N ALA A 203 -11.12 -15.88 -0.10
CA ALA A 203 -10.89 -15.58 1.31
C ALA A 203 -9.44 -15.88 1.73
N LEU A 204 -8.89 -17.01 1.25
CA LEU A 204 -7.50 -17.39 1.51
C LEU A 204 -6.49 -16.49 0.77
N SER A 205 -6.86 -15.86 -0.34
CA SER A 205 -5.96 -14.95 -1.07
C SER A 205 -5.66 -13.67 -0.28
N VAL A 206 -6.59 -13.25 0.58
CA VAL A 206 -6.39 -12.13 1.51
C VAL A 206 -5.24 -12.45 2.47
N VAL A 207 -5.10 -13.72 2.87
CA VAL A 207 -3.98 -14.16 3.70
C VAL A 207 -2.67 -13.91 2.97
N ALA A 208 -2.56 -14.33 1.69
CA ALA A 208 -1.40 -14.08 0.84
C ALA A 208 -1.07 -12.59 0.74
N ASN A 209 -2.07 -11.78 0.37
CA ASN A 209 -1.89 -10.34 0.19
C ASN A 209 -1.45 -9.62 1.47
N ASN A 210 -1.83 -10.12 2.65
CA ASN A 210 -1.49 -9.51 3.92
C ASN A 210 -0.15 -9.96 4.52
N ILE A 211 0.40 -11.10 4.11
CA ILE A 211 1.70 -11.58 4.60
C ILE A 211 2.81 -10.54 4.39
N PRO A 212 2.91 -9.85 3.23
CA PRO A 212 3.91 -8.81 3.01
C PRO A 212 3.92 -7.71 4.07
N ASN A 213 2.73 -7.19 4.41
CA ASN A 213 2.59 -6.12 5.39
C ASN A 213 3.03 -6.57 6.78
N ASP A 214 2.56 -7.75 7.22
CA ASP A 214 2.83 -8.27 8.56
C ASP A 214 4.31 -8.68 8.74
N TYR A 215 4.93 -9.21 7.68
CA TYR A 215 6.35 -9.55 7.66
C TYR A 215 7.24 -8.30 7.71
N SER A 216 6.96 -7.31 6.84
CA SER A 216 7.75 -6.07 6.73
C SER A 216 7.55 -5.10 7.88
N LEU A 217 6.41 -5.17 8.57
CA LEU A 217 6.19 -4.45 9.82
C LEU A 217 7.28 -4.80 10.85
N GLY A 218 7.52 -6.09 11.07
CA GLY A 218 8.52 -6.56 12.03
C GLY A 218 9.94 -6.12 11.66
N LEU A 219 10.29 -6.14 10.37
CA LEU A 219 11.57 -5.63 9.89
C LEU A 219 11.70 -4.12 10.06
N THR A 220 10.62 -3.37 9.80
CA THR A 220 10.60 -1.91 9.94
C THR A 220 10.79 -1.49 11.39
N ILE A 221 10.17 -2.19 12.35
CA ILE A 221 10.37 -1.94 13.78
C ILE A 221 11.84 -2.15 14.17
N GLN A 222 12.51 -3.17 13.61
CA GLN A 222 13.93 -3.41 13.84
C GLN A 222 14.84 -2.31 13.25
N VAL A 223 14.37 -1.47 12.33
CA VAL A 223 15.12 -0.31 11.82
C VAL A 223 15.24 0.79 12.88
N LEU A 224 14.31 0.86 13.85
CA LEU A 224 14.28 1.90 14.90
C LEU A 224 15.52 1.91 15.79
N GLY A 225 16.19 0.76 15.96
CA GLY A 225 17.48 0.72 16.63
C GLY A 225 17.89 -0.66 17.14
N ARG A 226 19.12 -0.74 17.66
CA ARG A 226 19.74 -1.99 18.14
C ARG A 226 18.92 -2.71 19.20
N SER A 227 18.21 -1.97 20.08
CA SER A 227 17.35 -2.59 21.10
C SER A 227 16.17 -3.36 20.48
N PHE A 228 15.56 -2.83 19.43
CA PHE A 228 14.47 -3.49 18.71
C PHE A 228 14.95 -4.71 17.91
N GLN A 229 16.20 -4.69 17.44
CA GLN A 229 16.84 -5.82 16.74
C GLN A 229 17.11 -7.04 17.65
N ARG A 230 17.25 -6.83 18.97
CA ARG A 230 17.43 -7.94 19.94
C ARG A 230 16.18 -8.79 20.10
N VAL A 231 15.02 -8.22 19.79
CA VAL A 231 13.73 -8.93 19.85
C VAL A 231 13.49 -9.60 18.51
N ASN A 232 13.09 -10.87 18.55
CA ASN A 232 12.78 -11.64 17.34
C ASN A 232 11.67 -10.94 16.55
N ARG A 233 11.84 -10.82 15.23
CA ARG A 233 10.88 -10.26 14.28
C ARG A 233 9.45 -10.77 14.51
N ALA A 234 9.30 -12.06 14.80
CA ALA A 234 8.00 -12.70 15.04
C ALA A 234 7.19 -12.04 16.18
N VAL A 235 7.87 -11.54 17.22
CA VAL A 235 7.22 -10.84 18.34
C VAL A 235 6.66 -9.51 17.86
N TRP A 236 7.40 -8.77 17.04
CA TRP A 236 6.94 -7.51 16.47
C TRP A 236 5.77 -7.69 15.50
N THR A 237 5.82 -8.73 14.68
CA THR A 237 4.71 -9.16 13.82
C THR A 237 3.47 -9.49 14.65
N LEU A 238 3.59 -10.25 15.75
CA LEU A 238 2.46 -10.56 16.63
C LEU A 238 1.86 -9.30 17.30
N ILE A 239 2.69 -8.38 17.76
CA ILE A 239 2.23 -7.10 18.33
C ILE A 239 1.47 -6.30 17.26
N GLY A 240 2.02 -6.25 16.05
CA GLY A 240 1.36 -5.67 14.88
C GLY A 240 -0.01 -6.25 14.61
N ALA A 241 -0.12 -7.59 14.68
CA ALA A 241 -1.36 -8.32 14.50
C ALA A 241 -2.45 -7.92 15.47
N VAL A 242 -2.10 -7.83 16.76
CA VAL A 242 -3.05 -7.35 17.77
C VAL A 242 -3.50 -5.94 17.45
N ILE A 243 -2.58 -5.03 17.09
CA ILE A 243 -2.91 -3.63 16.81
C ILE A 243 -3.81 -3.49 15.58
N TYR A 244 -3.46 -4.12 14.45
CA TYR A 244 -4.27 -3.98 13.23
C TYR A 244 -5.66 -4.62 13.39
N VAL A 245 -5.81 -5.68 14.19
CA VAL A 245 -7.12 -6.28 14.49
C VAL A 245 -7.99 -5.32 15.31
N LEU A 246 -7.40 -4.68 16.33
CA LEU A 246 -8.10 -3.69 17.16
C LEU A 246 -8.58 -2.48 16.34
N ILE A 247 -7.87 -2.14 15.26
CA ILE A 247 -8.27 -1.10 14.31
C ILE A 247 -9.29 -1.64 13.29
N ALA A 248 -9.11 -2.86 12.79
CA ALA A 248 -9.94 -3.44 11.74
C ALA A 248 -11.40 -3.64 12.18
N ILE A 249 -11.63 -4.16 13.39
CA ILE A 249 -12.98 -4.45 13.89
C ILE A 249 -13.91 -3.22 13.89
N PRO A 250 -13.54 -2.08 14.52
CA PRO A 250 -14.40 -0.88 14.49
C PRO A 250 -14.49 -0.26 13.09
N SER A 251 -13.40 -0.30 12.30
CA SER A 251 -13.38 0.28 10.96
C SER A 251 -14.18 -0.52 9.92
N ALA A 252 -14.51 -1.77 10.20
CA ALA A 252 -15.26 -2.64 9.29
C ALA A 252 -16.66 -2.10 8.94
N ALA A 253 -17.26 -1.30 9.83
CA ALA A 253 -18.59 -0.74 9.61
C ALA A 253 -18.65 0.28 8.47
N ASN A 254 -17.58 1.08 8.30
CA ASN A 254 -17.49 2.13 7.28
C ASN A 254 -16.29 1.86 6.35
N PHE A 255 -16.20 0.63 5.85
CA PHE A 255 -15.02 0.15 5.13
C PHE A 255 -14.65 1.00 3.91
N SER A 256 -15.59 1.34 3.03
CA SER A 256 -15.29 2.08 1.80
C SER A 256 -14.71 3.46 2.07
N GLU A 257 -15.27 4.18 3.04
CA GLU A 257 -14.76 5.49 3.45
C GLU A 257 -13.40 5.36 4.15
N THR A 258 -13.25 4.37 5.05
CA THR A 258 -11.99 4.07 5.72
C THR A 258 -10.90 3.77 4.69
N LEU A 259 -11.19 2.93 3.71
CA LEU A 259 -10.26 2.57 2.64
C LEU A 259 -9.86 3.82 1.85
N ASN A 260 -10.81 4.62 1.36
CA ASN A 260 -10.52 5.79 0.55
C ASN A 260 -9.61 6.80 1.29
N ASN A 261 -9.96 7.15 2.53
CA ASN A 261 -9.15 8.06 3.35
C ASN A 261 -7.76 7.48 3.64
N PHE A 262 -7.67 6.18 3.90
CA PHE A 262 -6.40 5.50 4.11
C PHE A 262 -5.50 5.52 2.86
N LEU A 263 -6.05 5.24 1.67
CA LEU A 263 -5.29 5.28 0.41
C LEU A 263 -4.68 6.66 0.16
N LEU A 264 -5.45 7.72 0.37
CA LEU A 264 -4.98 9.09 0.22
C LEU A 264 -3.90 9.43 1.26
N LEU A 265 -4.08 9.03 2.52
CA LEU A 265 -3.06 9.20 3.56
C LEU A 265 -1.74 8.51 3.20
N ILE A 266 -1.81 7.31 2.60
CA ILE A 266 -0.64 6.60 2.10
C ILE A 266 0.04 7.40 0.98
N ALA A 267 -0.72 7.90 0.00
CA ALA A 267 -0.19 8.72 -1.09
C ALA A 267 0.54 9.98 -0.55
N TYR A 268 -0.04 10.63 0.45
CA TYR A 268 0.47 11.89 1.01
C TYR A 268 1.88 11.82 1.57
N TRP A 269 2.27 10.72 2.22
CA TRP A 269 3.62 10.60 2.75
C TRP A 269 4.54 9.85 1.79
N LEU A 270 4.04 8.84 1.07
CA LEU A 270 4.87 8.07 0.14
C LEU A 270 5.26 8.89 -1.07
N GLY A 271 4.44 9.83 -1.53
CA GLY A 271 4.80 10.71 -2.63
C GLY A 271 6.07 11.52 -2.36
N PRO A 272 6.06 12.43 -1.37
CA PRO A 272 7.23 13.20 -0.96
C PRO A 272 8.44 12.32 -0.61
N TRP A 273 8.22 11.20 0.09
CA TRP A 273 9.30 10.28 0.42
C TRP A 273 9.93 9.62 -0.80
N ALA A 274 9.12 9.09 -1.72
CA ALA A 274 9.57 8.39 -2.92
C ALA A 274 10.34 9.34 -3.83
N ILE A 275 9.85 10.57 -4.04
CA ILE A 275 10.55 11.53 -4.91
C ILE A 275 11.91 11.94 -4.33
N ILE A 276 12.03 12.07 -3.00
CA ILE A 276 13.32 12.31 -2.34
C ILE A 276 14.29 11.16 -2.59
N LEU A 277 13.84 9.89 -2.48
CA LEU A 277 14.68 8.73 -2.77
C LEU A 277 15.10 8.64 -4.24
N ILE A 278 14.16 8.91 -5.16
CA ILE A 278 14.42 8.93 -6.60
C ILE A 278 15.48 10.00 -6.92
N LEU A 279 15.33 11.20 -6.38
CA LEU A 279 16.29 12.29 -6.59
C LEU A 279 17.66 11.96 -5.98
N GLU A 280 17.71 11.39 -4.77
CA GLU A 280 18.98 10.94 -4.18
C GLU A 280 19.65 9.90 -5.09
N HIS A 281 18.89 8.92 -5.59
CA HIS A 281 19.41 7.85 -6.44
C HIS A 281 19.95 8.36 -7.77
N PHE A 282 19.16 9.15 -8.52
CA PHE A 282 19.49 9.52 -9.90
C PHE A 282 20.32 10.81 -10.01
N VAL A 283 20.10 11.79 -9.13
CA VAL A 283 20.75 13.11 -9.24
C VAL A 283 22.04 13.18 -8.41
N PHE A 284 21.96 12.77 -7.15
CA PHE A 284 23.07 12.96 -6.20
C PHE A 284 24.05 11.78 -6.19
N ARG A 285 23.53 10.55 -6.11
CA ARG A 285 24.34 9.33 -6.01
C ARG A 285 24.60 8.66 -7.36
N LYS A 286 23.77 8.93 -8.37
CA LYS A 286 23.86 8.33 -9.71
C LYS A 286 23.95 6.80 -9.67
N GLY A 287 23.15 6.17 -8.80
CA GLY A 287 23.12 4.72 -8.59
C GLY A 287 24.27 4.13 -7.77
N THR A 288 25.19 4.94 -7.25
CA THR A 288 26.34 4.45 -6.47
C THR A 288 26.08 4.50 -4.96
N TYR A 289 26.26 3.36 -4.30
CA TYR A 289 26.08 3.21 -2.86
C TYR A 289 27.26 2.45 -2.26
N ASN A 290 27.78 2.94 -1.13
CA ASN A 290 28.66 2.12 -0.29
C ASN A 290 27.78 1.32 0.67
N LEU A 291 27.57 0.04 0.34
CA LEU A 291 26.63 -0.80 1.07
C LEU A 291 27.07 -1.00 2.51
N ASP A 292 28.38 -1.09 2.81
CA ASP A 292 28.91 -1.29 4.16
C ASP A 292 28.55 -0.16 5.15
N ASP A 293 28.19 1.01 4.63
CA ASP A 293 27.91 2.19 5.45
C ASP A 293 26.48 2.19 6.00
N TRP A 294 25.61 1.26 5.55
CA TRP A 294 24.17 1.24 5.84
C TRP A 294 23.85 1.26 7.35
N ASN A 295 24.72 0.72 8.21
CA ASN A 295 24.51 0.65 9.65
C ASN A 295 25.48 1.50 10.47
N THR A 296 26.23 2.41 9.83
CA THR A 296 27.24 3.24 10.49
C THR A 296 26.84 4.72 10.42
N ARG A 297 26.26 5.24 11.51
CA ARG A 297 25.73 6.62 11.58
C ARG A 297 26.71 7.70 11.10
N SER A 298 28.01 7.57 11.39
CA SER A 298 29.02 8.56 11.01
C SER A 298 29.31 8.60 9.51
N LYS A 299 28.95 7.57 8.75
CA LYS A 299 29.17 7.45 7.31
C LYS A 299 27.91 7.72 6.47
N LEU A 300 26.76 7.85 7.13
CA LEU A 300 25.51 8.24 6.48
C LEU A 300 25.41 9.77 6.40
N PRO A 301 24.60 10.31 5.47
CA PRO A 301 24.27 11.72 5.44
C PRO A 301 23.72 12.19 6.79
N VAL A 302 23.87 13.48 7.07
CA VAL A 302 23.21 14.10 8.23
C VAL A 302 21.68 13.96 8.08
N GLY A 303 21.18 14.10 6.86
CA GLY A 303 19.80 13.84 6.47
C GLY A 303 18.86 15.01 6.72
N TRP A 304 19.37 16.18 7.11
CA TRP A 304 18.53 17.34 7.43
C TRP A 304 17.84 17.86 6.17
N ALA A 305 18.50 17.80 5.01
CA ALA A 305 17.90 18.21 3.75
C ALA A 305 16.66 17.39 3.43
N ALA A 306 16.76 16.06 3.53
CA ALA A 306 15.63 15.16 3.29
C ALA A 306 14.49 15.36 4.31
N ILE A 307 14.81 15.55 5.59
CA ILE A 307 13.80 15.79 6.63
C ILE A 307 13.04 17.10 6.37
N VAL A 308 13.75 18.18 6.07
CA VAL A 308 13.12 19.48 5.78
C VAL A 308 12.32 19.42 4.47
N SER A 309 12.84 18.76 3.43
CA SER A 309 12.09 18.56 2.18
C SER A 309 10.82 17.73 2.38
N MET A 310 10.88 16.67 3.20
CA MET A 310 9.72 15.89 3.57
C MET A 310 8.70 16.74 4.32
N PHE A 311 9.15 17.53 5.30
CA PHE A 311 8.27 18.44 6.03
C PHE A 311 7.59 19.46 5.11
N LEU A 312 8.34 20.10 4.20
CA LEU A 312 7.77 21.03 3.23
C LEU A 312 6.80 20.33 2.26
N GLY A 313 7.10 19.10 1.86
CA GLY A 313 6.16 18.26 1.10
C GLY A 313 4.86 18.01 1.87
N LEU A 314 4.94 17.66 3.16
CA LEU A 314 3.76 17.47 4.01
C LEU A 314 2.97 18.77 4.24
N VAL A 315 3.63 19.94 4.24
CA VAL A 315 2.93 21.24 4.20
C VAL A 315 2.18 21.40 2.88
N GLY A 316 2.79 21.00 1.76
CA GLY A 316 2.12 20.95 0.45
C GLY A 316 0.88 20.07 0.45
N VAL A 317 0.99 18.87 1.02
CA VAL A 317 -0.14 17.96 1.25
C VAL A 317 -1.21 18.65 2.06
N TRP A 318 -0.87 19.23 3.22
CA TRP A 318 -1.83 19.91 4.08
C TRP A 318 -2.55 21.05 3.37
N LEU A 319 -1.90 21.74 2.43
CA LEU A 319 -2.55 22.77 1.63
C LEU A 319 -3.58 22.20 0.63
N GLY A 320 -3.28 21.04 0.03
CA GLY A 320 -4.06 20.45 -1.07
C GLY A 320 -4.94 19.25 -0.73
N ALA A 321 -4.87 18.71 0.49
CA ALA A 321 -5.61 17.52 0.91
C ALA A 321 -7.12 17.78 1.00
N SER A 322 -7.91 16.79 0.60
CA SER A 322 -9.37 16.76 0.76
C SER A 322 -9.78 15.44 1.40
N GLN A 323 -9.82 15.44 2.74
CA GLN A 323 -10.16 14.29 3.56
C GLN A 323 -11.48 14.52 4.28
N TYR A 324 -12.10 13.43 4.73
CA TYR A 324 -13.32 13.50 5.54
C TYR A 324 -13.22 14.47 6.73
N LEU A 325 -12.08 14.46 7.43
CA LEU A 325 -11.86 15.30 8.62
C LEU A 325 -11.24 16.67 8.32
N PHE A 326 -10.74 16.89 7.12
CA PHE A 326 -9.94 18.07 6.81
C PHE A 326 -9.89 18.37 5.32
N THR A 327 -10.21 19.60 4.94
CA THR A 327 -10.03 20.13 3.59
C THR A 327 -9.06 21.29 3.64
N GLY A 328 -7.96 21.18 2.90
CA GLY A 328 -6.91 22.19 2.81
C GLY A 328 -7.35 23.45 2.08
N PRO A 329 -6.70 24.60 2.29
CA PRO A 329 -7.07 25.87 1.68
C PRO A 329 -7.03 25.85 0.13
N ILE A 330 -6.06 25.14 -0.47
CA ILE A 330 -5.99 25.02 -1.94
C ILE A 330 -7.09 24.09 -2.44
N SER A 331 -7.38 23.00 -1.72
CA SER A 331 -8.48 22.11 -2.06
C SER A 331 -9.84 22.82 -2.00
N ASN A 332 -10.09 23.64 -0.97
CA ASN A 332 -11.29 24.46 -0.85
C ASN A 332 -11.46 25.44 -2.02
N ALA A 333 -10.36 26.01 -2.53
CA ALA A 333 -10.38 26.89 -3.69
C ALA A 333 -10.64 26.13 -5.02
N LEU A 334 -10.57 24.80 -5.00
CA LEU A 334 -10.71 23.90 -6.15
C LEU A 334 -11.93 22.98 -6.00
N ASP A 335 -13.00 23.46 -5.35
CA ASP A 335 -14.26 22.72 -5.12
C ASP A 335 -14.06 21.35 -4.42
N GLY A 336 -13.10 21.26 -3.51
CA GLY A 336 -12.82 20.04 -2.74
C GLY A 336 -12.00 18.99 -3.49
N MET A 337 -11.39 19.35 -4.63
CA MET A 337 -10.42 18.50 -5.32
C MET A 337 -9.23 18.19 -4.41
N ASP A 338 -8.90 16.91 -4.24
CA ASP A 338 -7.68 16.51 -3.55
C ASP A 338 -6.49 16.63 -4.49
N VAL A 339 -5.56 17.55 -4.19
CA VAL A 339 -4.28 17.71 -4.89
C VAL A 339 -3.09 17.57 -3.92
N GLY A 340 -3.33 16.99 -2.74
CA GLY A 340 -2.38 16.99 -1.65
C GLY A 340 -1.10 16.23 -2.02
N PHE A 341 -1.26 15.05 -2.61
CA PHE A 341 -0.13 14.22 -3.02
C PHE A 341 0.73 14.92 -4.09
N GLU A 342 0.12 15.48 -5.13
CA GLU A 342 0.79 16.15 -6.24
C GLU A 342 1.60 17.35 -5.74
N LEU A 343 0.98 18.20 -4.91
CA LEU A 343 1.66 19.33 -4.29
C LEU A 343 2.80 18.87 -3.39
N GLY A 344 2.57 17.82 -2.61
CA GLY A 344 3.60 17.24 -1.74
C GLY A 344 4.82 16.78 -2.52
N VAL A 345 4.62 16.05 -3.62
CA VAL A 345 5.71 15.59 -4.50
C VAL A 345 6.48 16.77 -5.08
N VAL A 346 5.79 17.75 -5.67
CA VAL A 346 6.43 18.89 -6.34
C VAL A 346 7.23 19.72 -5.34
N ILE A 347 6.65 20.04 -4.19
CA ILE A 347 7.31 20.86 -3.17
C ILE A 347 8.51 20.11 -2.57
N ALA A 348 8.35 18.82 -2.24
CA ALA A 348 9.46 18.01 -1.73
C ALA A 348 10.60 17.90 -2.75
N ALA A 349 10.28 17.71 -4.04
CA ALA A 349 11.26 17.61 -5.11
C ALA A 349 12.09 18.89 -5.27
N VAL A 350 11.41 20.03 -5.37
CA VAL A 350 12.07 21.35 -5.50
C VAL A 350 12.92 21.64 -4.27
N ALA A 351 12.36 21.44 -3.07
CA ALA A 351 13.10 21.64 -1.83
C ALA A 351 14.35 20.75 -1.77
N TYR A 352 14.23 19.46 -2.10
CA TYR A 352 15.34 18.51 -1.97
C TYR A 352 16.47 18.80 -2.95
N LEU A 353 16.14 19.16 -4.20
CA LEU A 353 17.13 19.58 -5.20
C LEU A 353 17.99 20.77 -4.75
N ILE A 354 17.42 21.66 -3.93
CA ILE A 354 18.11 22.83 -3.40
C ILE A 354 18.86 22.46 -2.12
N LEU A 355 18.16 21.94 -1.12
CA LEU A 355 18.68 21.71 0.23
C LEU A 355 19.77 20.64 0.26
N ARG A 356 19.65 19.58 -0.55
CA ARG A 356 20.67 18.51 -0.58
C ARG A 356 22.02 19.01 -1.10
N ARG A 357 22.03 19.96 -2.05
CA ARG A 357 23.27 20.62 -2.49
C ARG A 357 23.92 21.44 -1.39
N ILE A 358 23.11 22.08 -0.54
CA ILE A 358 23.59 22.86 0.60
C ILE A 358 24.19 21.92 1.66
N GLU A 359 23.48 20.85 2.00
CA GLU A 359 23.95 19.84 2.96
C GLU A 359 25.29 19.23 2.54
N LEU A 360 25.42 18.85 1.27
CA LEU A 360 26.67 18.29 0.73
C LEU A 360 27.83 19.28 0.84
N ARG A 361 27.60 20.57 0.58
CA ARG A 361 28.64 21.62 0.72
C ARG A 361 29.05 21.84 2.17
N GLN A 362 28.11 21.77 3.11
CA GLN A 362 28.37 22.03 4.53
C GLN A 362 29.01 20.85 5.25
N THR A 363 28.61 19.63 4.90
CA THR A 363 28.94 18.44 5.70
C THR A 363 29.83 17.44 4.97
N GLY A 364 29.94 17.54 3.64
CA GLY A 364 30.66 16.60 2.79
C GLY A 364 29.98 15.24 2.62
N ARG A 365 28.73 15.06 3.09
CA ARG A 365 28.01 13.77 3.11
C ARG A 365 26.51 13.87 2.88
#